data_AF-A0A3C1VUY4-F1
#
_entry.id   AF-A0A3C1VUY4-F1
#
_cell.length_a   1.000
_cell.length_b   1.000
_cell.length_c   1.000
_cell.angle_alpha   90.00
_cell.angle_beta   90.00
_cell.angle_gamma   90.00
#
_symmetry.space_group_name_H-M   'P 1'
#
loop_
_entity.id
_entity.type
_entity.pdbx_description
1 polymer ?
#
loop_
_entity_poly.entity_id
_entity_poly.type
_entity_poly.pdbx_seq_one_letter_code
_entity_poly.pdbx_strand_id
1 'polypeptide(L)' 'MTAQLEKCSRFAELHQQHSAWLIPNPWDVGSARVLQGLGFGALATTSSGFAYTLGRADGAVTLEEKLAHCHRHSA' A
#
# COMPACT_ATOMS: atom_id res chain seq x y z
N MET A 1 5.17 7.96 -16.77
CA MET A 1 6.25 8.26 -15.80
C MET A 1 5.88 9.43 -14.88
N THR A 2 5.33 10.53 -15.41
CA THR A 2 4.91 11.72 -14.65
C THR A 2 3.99 11.42 -13.46
N ALA A 3 2.98 10.57 -13.66
CA ALA A 3 2.02 10.22 -12.59
C ALA A 3 2.65 9.53 -11.36
N GLN A 4 3.75 8.76 -11.52
CA GLN A 4 4.40 8.13 -10.37
C GLN A 4 5.25 9.14 -9.58
N LEU A 5 5.92 10.06 -10.28
CA LEU A 5 6.67 11.14 -9.64
C LEU A 5 5.75 12.08 -8.86
N GLU A 6 4.56 12.38 -9.40
CA GLU A 6 3.52 13.15 -8.70
C GLU A 6 3.06 12.45 -7.41
N LYS A 7 2.81 11.13 -7.45
CA LYS A 7 2.49 10.34 -6.25
C LYS A 7 3.63 10.40 -5.22
N CYS A 8 4.89 10.30 -5.65
CA CYS A 8 6.05 10.43 -4.78
C CYS A 8 6.15 11.82 -4.14
N SER A 9 5.95 12.91 -4.90
CA SER A 9 5.95 14.28 -4.37
C SER A 9 4.87 14.45 -3.31
N ARG A 10 3.64 14.02 -3.62
CA ARG A 10 2.52 14.13 -2.67
C ARG A 10 2.75 13.32 -1.40
N PHE A 11 3.32 12.12 -1.51
CA PHE A 11 3.69 11.32 -0.34
C PHE A 11 4.80 11.97 0.48
N ALA A 12 5.79 12.61 -0.16
CA ALA A 12 6.83 13.36 0.53
C ALA A 12 6.25 14.59 1.26
N GLU A 13 5.33 15.32 0.64
CA GLU A 13 4.61 16.45 1.25
C GLU A 13 3.84 16.02 2.51
N LEU A 14 3.19 14.86 2.49
CA LEU A 14 2.52 14.30 3.68
C LEU A 14 3.50 14.09 4.86
N HIS A 15 4.75 13.68 4.58
CA HIS A 15 5.78 13.49 5.62
C HIS A 15 6.33 14.81 6.18
N GLN A 16 6.17 15.92 5.47
CA GLN A 16 6.65 17.24 5.90
C GLN A 16 5.61 18.01 6.72
N GLN A 17 4.41 17.44 6.93
CA GLN A 17 3.36 18.08 7.73
C GLN A 17 3.75 18.17 9.21
N HIS A 18 3.32 19.23 9.89
CA HIS A 18 3.59 19.43 11.32
C HIS A 18 2.86 18.44 12.23
N SER A 19 1.76 17.85 11.76
CA SER A 19 0.95 16.88 12.50
C SER A 19 1.19 15.47 12.00
N ALA A 20 1.12 14.49 12.91
CA ALA A 20 1.09 13.09 12.54
C ALA A 20 -0.15 12.77 11.68
N TRP A 21 -0.01 11.77 10.82
CA TRP A 21 -1.07 11.26 9.97
C TRP A 21 -0.99 9.73 9.89
N LEU A 22 -2.08 9.11 9.45
CA LEU A 22 -2.22 7.66 9.47
C LEU A 22 -1.98 7.04 8.08
N ILE A 23 -1.13 6.02 8.05
CA ILE A 23 -0.91 5.15 6.88
C ILE A 23 -1.39 3.75 7.24
N PRO A 24 -2.58 3.32 6.80
CA PRO A 24 -3.02 1.95 7.00
C PRO A 24 -2.32 1.00 6.01
N ASN A 25 -2.23 -0.26 6.41
CA ASN A 25 -1.58 -1.34 5.66
C ASN A 25 -2.61 -2.40 5.22
N PRO A 26 -3.42 -2.16 4.17
CA PRO A 26 -4.29 -3.19 3.59
C PRO A 26 -3.48 -4.41 3.11
N TRP A 27 -4.12 -5.58 3.19
CA TRP A 27 -3.57 -6.87 2.74
C TRP A 27 -4.24 -7.41 1.48
N ASP A 28 -5.26 -6.71 0.95
CA ASP A 28 -5.93 -7.02 -0.30
C ASP A 28 -6.52 -5.77 -0.98
N VAL A 29 -6.98 -5.93 -2.22
CA VAL A 29 -7.55 -4.83 -3.03
C VAL A 29 -8.85 -4.31 -2.43
N GLY A 30 -9.64 -5.16 -1.79
CA GLY A 30 -10.93 -4.78 -1.20
C GLY A 30 -10.74 -3.81 -0.04
N SER A 31 -9.90 -4.17 0.92
CA SER A 31 -9.53 -3.33 2.06
C SER A 31 -8.85 -2.04 1.60
N ALA A 32 -7.98 -2.09 0.58
CA ALA A 32 -7.35 -0.89 0.02
C ALA A 32 -8.39 0.11 -0.52
N ARG A 33 -9.39 -0.37 -1.28
CA ARG A 33 -10.46 0.48 -1.82
C ARG A 33 -11.34 1.08 -0.73
N VAL A 34 -11.66 0.30 0.31
CA VAL A 34 -12.43 0.80 1.47
C VAL A 34 -11.65 1.91 2.17
N LEU A 35 -10.37 1.70 2.48
CA LEU A 35 -9.53 2.70 3.15
C LEU A 35 -9.34 3.95 2.29
N GLN A 36 -9.17 3.81 0.98
CA GLN A 36 -9.17 4.96 0.08
C GLN A 36 -10.49 5.73 0.14
N GLY A 37 -11.64 5.04 0.13
CA GLY A 37 -12.96 5.65 0.26
C GLY A 37 -13.19 6.36 1.60
N LEU A 38 -12.48 5.95 2.65
CA LEU A 38 -12.47 6.63 3.97
C LEU A 38 -11.57 7.88 3.99
N GLY A 39 -10.85 8.18 2.91
CA GLY A 39 -10.10 9.42 2.76
C GLY A 39 -8.66 9.39 3.28
N PHE A 40 -8.07 8.21 3.52
CA PHE A 40 -6.65 8.12 3.88
C PHE A 40 -5.78 8.64 2.72
N GLY A 41 -4.86 9.57 3.04
CA GLY A 41 -4.02 10.25 2.05
C GLY A 41 -2.97 9.36 1.38
N ALA A 42 -2.62 8.23 2.01
CA ALA A 42 -1.79 7.18 1.43
C ALA A 42 -2.13 5.82 2.03
N LEU A 43 -1.75 4.76 1.33
CA LEU A 43 -1.83 3.37 1.79
C LEU A 43 -0.45 2.73 1.63
N ALA A 44 -0.07 1.89 2.57
CA ALA A 44 1.06 0.98 2.41
C ALA A 44 0.53 -0.45 2.15
N THR A 45 1.43 -1.42 2.09
CA THR A 45 1.10 -2.84 1.96
C THR A 45 1.77 -3.61 3.09
N THR A 46 1.26 -4.80 3.40
CA THR A 46 1.82 -5.66 4.45
C THR A 46 2.30 -6.99 3.86
N SER A 47 3.57 -7.35 4.10
CA SER A 47 4.13 -8.62 3.64
C SER A 47 3.48 -9.81 4.34
N SER A 48 3.30 -9.73 5.66
CA SER A 48 2.68 -10.76 6.47
C SER A 48 1.20 -10.92 6.11
N GLY A 49 0.47 -9.82 5.97
CA GLY A 49 -0.94 -9.87 5.59
C GLY A 49 -1.14 -10.53 4.23
N PHE A 50 -0.35 -10.16 3.22
CA PHE A 50 -0.42 -10.82 1.91
C PHE A 50 -0.03 -12.30 1.98
N ALA A 51 1.08 -12.65 2.65
CA ALA A 51 1.53 -14.03 2.79
C ALA A 51 0.46 -14.92 3.47
N TYR A 52 -0.21 -14.41 4.50
CA TYR A 52 -1.28 -15.12 5.21
C TYR A 52 -2.50 -15.36 4.33
N THR A 53 -2.83 -14.47 3.40
CA THR A 53 -3.91 -14.73 2.41
C THR A 53 -3.62 -15.93 1.50
N LEU A 54 -2.34 -16.28 1.34
CA LEU A 54 -1.88 -17.44 0.55
C LEU A 54 -1.63 -18.68 1.43
N GLY A 55 -1.90 -18.61 2.73
CA GLY A 55 -1.60 -19.68 3.69
C GLY A 55 -0.12 -19.90 3.94
N ARG A 56 0.72 -18.87 3.77
CA ARG A 56 2.18 -18.94 3.90
C ARG A 56 2.70 -18.06 5.03
N ALA A 57 3.84 -18.41 5.60
CA ALA A 57 4.52 -17.57 6.59
C ALA A 57 5.01 -16.25 5.96
N ASP A 58 5.23 -15.22 6.79
CA ASP A 58 5.82 -13.96 6.32
C ASP A 58 7.20 -14.21 5.69
N GLY A 59 7.52 -13.43 4.66
CA GLY A 59 8.74 -13.60 3.86
C GLY A 59 8.71 -14.75 2.85
N ALA A 60 7.74 -15.66 2.90
CA ALA A 60 7.65 -16.82 2.01
C ALA A 60 6.93 -16.55 0.66
N VAL A 61 6.71 -15.28 0.32
CA VAL A 61 6.22 -14.83 -1.00
C VAL A 61 7.37 -14.35 -1.88
N THR A 62 7.33 -14.70 -3.15
CA THR A 62 8.37 -14.32 -4.13
C THR A 62 8.32 -12.83 -4.45
N LEU A 63 9.39 -12.31 -5.07
CA LEU A 63 9.40 -10.92 -5.55
C LEU A 63 8.30 -10.68 -6.59
N GLU A 64 8.08 -11.62 -7.50
CA GLU A 64 7.05 -11.53 -8.53
C GLU A 64 5.65 -11.45 -7.91
N GLU A 65 5.34 -12.31 -6.94
CA GLU A 65 4.07 -12.29 -6.22
C GLU A 65 3.85 -10.95 -5.50
N LYS A 66 4.89 -10.42 -4.85
CA LYS A 66 4.85 -9.10 -4.19
C LYS A 66 4.59 -7.97 -5.18
N LEU A 67 5.29 -7.93 -6.31
CA LEU A 67 5.12 -6.89 -7.32
C LEU A 67 3.73 -6.95 -7.97
N ALA A 68 3.24 -8.15 -8.30
CA ALA A 68 1.89 -8.35 -8.82
C ALA A 68 0.82 -7.94 -7.80
N HIS A 69 1.04 -8.20 -6.51
CA HIS A 69 0.17 -7.74 -5.44
C HIS A 69 0.13 -6.20 -5.36
N CYS A 70 1.29 -5.53 -5.33
CA CYS A 70 1.36 -4.07 -5.30
C CYS A 70 0.70 -3.43 -6.53
N HIS A 71 0.92 -3.98 -7.72
CA HIS A 71 0.32 -3.47 -8.95
C HIS A 71 -1.22 -3.48 -8.89
N ARG A 72 -1.82 -4.54 -8.32
CA ARG A 72 -3.27 -4.65 -8.16
C ARG A 72 -3.86 -3.65 -7.16
N HIS A 73 -3.07 -3.12 -6.22
CA HIS A 73 -3.50 -2.09 -5.28
C HIS A 73 -3.46 -0.68 -5.88
N SER A 74 -2.61 -0.47 -6.89
CA SER A 74 -2.44 0.82 -7.55
C SER A 74 -3.39 1.09 -8.72
N ALA A 75 -4.31 0.15 -9.01
CA ALA A 75 -5.26 0.16 -10.12
C ALA A 75 -6.68 0.53 -9.66
#